data_AF-A0A7J2TZG5-F1
#
_entry.id   AF-A0A7J2TZG5-F1
#
_cell.length_a   1.000
_cell.length_b   1.000
_cell.length_c   1.000
_cell.angle_alpha   90.00
_cell.angle_beta   90.00
_cell.angle_gamma   90.00
#
_symmetry.space_group_name_H-M   'P 1'
#
loop_
_entity.id
_entity.type
_entity.pdbx_description
1 polymer ?
#
loop_
_entity_poly.entity_id
_entity_poly.type
_entity_poly.pdbx_seq_one_letter_code
_entity_poly.pdbx_strand_id
1 'polypeptide(L)'
;AIRFDGSVTFCGYSETRENVKNKSLKEIWFGEIFENARKKMLNKKLYPHCNKCVPSDFTQKRRFRNELIRSLSEKYGGGNSK
;
A
#
# COMPACT_ATOMS: atom_id res chain seq x y z
N ALA A 1 -2.99 -2.20 1.31
CA ALA A 1 -4.23 -1.54 0.90
C ALA A 1 -5.20 -1.53 2.07
N ILE A 2 -5.83 -0.39 2.34
CA ILE A 2 -6.89 -0.24 3.34
C ILE A 2 -8.18 0.04 2.56
N ARG A 3 -9.21 -0.77 2.77
CA ARG A 3 -10.52 -0.66 2.10
C ARG A 3 -11.48 0.18 2.94
N PHE A 4 -12.58 0.63 2.33
CA PHE A 4 -13.56 1.52 2.96
C PHE A 4 -14.24 0.92 4.20
N ASP A 5 -14.32 -0.41 4.28
CA ASP A 5 -14.88 -1.17 5.41
C ASP A 5 -13.89 -1.34 6.58
N GLY A 6 -12.68 -0.79 6.45
CA GLY A 6 -11.59 -0.94 7.40
C GLY A 6 -10.76 -2.21 7.19
N SER A 7 -11.06 -3.02 6.17
CA SER A 7 -10.28 -4.22 5.85
C SER A 7 -8.89 -3.82 5.33
N VAL A 8 -7.86 -4.40 5.93
CA VAL A 8 -6.45 -4.20 5.59
C VAL A 8 -5.87 -5.46 4.98
N THR A 9 -5.20 -5.31 3.85
CA THR A 9 -4.56 -6.41 3.15
C THR A 9 -3.26 -5.97 2.47
N PHE A 10 -2.35 -6.90 2.19
CA PHE A 10 -1.05 -6.57 1.59
C PHE A 10 -1.14 -6.24 0.09
N CYS A 11 -2.13 -6.80 -0.62
CA CYS A 11 -2.32 -6.63 -2.06
C CYS A 11 -3.82 -6.54 -2.42
N GLY A 12 -4.18 -5.87 -3.52
CA GLY A 12 -5.56 -5.73 -3.98
C GLY A 12 -6.27 -7.07 -4.24
N TYR A 13 -5.51 -8.07 -4.70
CA TYR A 13 -5.99 -9.43 -5.02
C TYR A 13 -5.90 -10.42 -3.85
N SER A 14 -5.44 -9.98 -2.67
CA SER A 14 -5.38 -10.86 -1.51
C SER A 14 -6.76 -11.02 -0.88
N GLU A 15 -7.14 -12.27 -0.66
CA GLU A 15 -8.39 -12.65 0.03
C GLU A 15 -8.23 -12.55 1.54
N THR A 16 -7.04 -12.83 2.06
CA THR A 16 -6.73 -12.70 3.48
C THR A 16 -6.63 -11.22 3.86
N ARG A 17 -7.31 -10.87 4.96
CA ARG A 17 -7.47 -9.50 5.44
C ARG A 17 -7.58 -9.47 6.97
N GLU A 18 -7.06 -8.42 7.57
CA GLU A 18 -7.38 -8.02 8.94
C GLU A 18 -8.27 -6.78 8.92
N ASN A 19 -8.77 -6.31 10.06
CA ASN A 19 -9.58 -5.10 10.10
C ASN A 19 -9.07 -4.13 11.18
N VAL A 20 -8.96 -2.85 10.84
CA VAL A 20 -8.51 -1.79 11.76
C VAL A 20 -9.43 -1.58 12.95
N LYS A 21 -10.68 -2.06 12.88
CA LYS A 21 -11.63 -2.03 14.00
C LYS A 21 -11.21 -2.96 15.15
N ASN A 22 -10.41 -3.98 14.85
CA ASN A 22 -10.02 -5.02 15.82
C ASN A 22 -8.57 -4.91 16.28
N LYS A 23 -7.70 -4.32 15.46
CA LYS A 23 -6.26 -4.21 15.69
C LYS A 23 -5.75 -2.87 15.17
N SER A 24 -4.75 -2.31 15.83
CA SER A 24 -4.05 -1.14 15.30
C SER A 24 -3.34 -1.46 13.99
N LEU A 25 -3.12 -0.45 13.15
CA LEU A 25 -2.36 -0.63 11.90
C LEU A 25 -0.95 -1.17 12.14
N LYS A 26 -0.33 -0.82 13.28
CA LYS A 26 0.99 -1.34 13.67
C LYS A 26 0.94 -2.84 13.92
N GLU A 27 -0.04 -3.29 14.69
CA GLU A 27 -0.24 -4.73 14.96
C GLU A 27 -0.55 -5.51 13.69
N ILE A 28 -1.39 -4.96 12.79
CA ILE A 28 -1.69 -5.61 11.51
C ILE A 28 -0.42 -5.69 10.63
N TRP A 29 0.38 -4.62 10.58
CA TRP A 29 1.56 -4.54 9.72
C TRP A 29 2.68 -5.49 10.16
N PHE A 30 2.90 -5.61 11.47
CA PHE A 30 3.85 -6.56 12.06
C PHE A 30 3.20 -7.91 12.39
N GLY A 31 1.93 -8.08 12.05
CA GLY A 31 1.18 -9.31 12.24
C GLY A 31 1.51 -10.37 11.21
N GLU A 32 0.98 -11.56 11.46
CA GLU A 32 1.32 -12.79 10.73
C GLU A 32 1.06 -12.70 9.22
N ILE A 33 -0.07 -12.11 8.80
CA ILE A 33 -0.44 -12.01 7.39
C ILE A 33 0.62 -11.25 6.60
N PHE A 34 1.00 -10.07 7.09
CA PHE A 34 1.98 -9.21 6.42
C PHE A 34 3.39 -9.79 6.53
N GLU A 35 3.74 -10.41 7.65
CA GLU A 35 5.03 -11.05 7.83
C GLU A 35 5.22 -12.25 6.89
N ASN A 36 4.21 -13.11 6.76
CA ASN A 36 4.23 -14.23 5.82
C ASN A 36 4.31 -13.73 4.36
N ALA A 37 3.55 -12.69 4.02
CA ALA A 37 3.60 -12.09 2.70
C ALA A 37 5.01 -11.55 2.37
N ARG A 38 5.64 -10.83 3.30
CA ARG A 38 7.04 -10.36 3.15
C ARG A 38 8.01 -11.51 2.96
N LYS A 39 7.96 -12.54 3.82
CA LYS A 39 8.82 -13.74 3.72
C LYS A 39 8.66 -14.42 2.38
N LYS A 40 7.43 -14.59 1.90
CA LYS A 40 7.13 -15.20 0.59
C LYS A 40 7.72 -14.39 -0.56
N MET A 41 7.55 -13.07 -0.55
CA MET A 41 8.12 -12.19 -1.57
C MET A 41 9.65 -12.25 -1.60
N LEU A 42 10.31 -12.20 -0.43
CA LEU A 42 11.77 -12.30 -0.32
C LEU A 42 12.31 -13.64 -0.84
N ASN A 43 11.60 -14.73 -0.57
CA ASN A 43 11.96 -16.07 -1.01
C ASN A 43 11.51 -16.40 -2.45
N LYS A 44 10.99 -15.42 -3.21
CA LYS A 44 10.43 -15.60 -4.56
C LYS A 44 9.31 -16.65 -4.63
N LYS A 45 8.64 -16.93 -3.50
CA LYS A 45 7.51 -17.86 -3.39
C LYS A 45 6.19 -17.09 -3.42
N LEU A 46 5.86 -16.55 -4.58
CA LEU A 46 4.68 -15.69 -4.76
C LEU A 46 3.36 -16.45 -4.58
N TYR A 47 2.31 -15.73 -4.22
CA TYR A 47 0.96 -16.32 -4.15
C TYR A 47 0.41 -16.58 -5.56
N PRO A 48 -0.52 -17.53 -5.73
CA PRO A 48 -1.08 -17.84 -7.05
C PRO A 48 -1.64 -16.60 -7.77
N HIS A 49 -2.31 -15.70 -7.06
CA HIS A 49 -2.89 -14.48 -7.64
C HIS A 49 -1.84 -13.45 -8.10
N CYS A 50 -0.57 -13.59 -7.73
CA CYS A 50 0.48 -12.65 -8.15
C CYS A 50 0.75 -12.70 -9.67
N ASN A 51 0.37 -13.78 -10.36
CA ASN A 51 0.46 -13.85 -11.83
C ASN A 51 -0.52 -12.90 -12.54
N LYS A 52 -1.59 -12.46 -11.87
CA LYS A 52 -2.55 -11.46 -12.34
C LYS A 52 -2.16 -10.03 -11.95
N CYS A 53 -0.98 -9.85 -11.33
CA CYS A 53 -0.51 -8.53 -10.93
C CYS A 53 -0.33 -7.67 -12.19
N VAL A 54 -0.65 -6.38 -12.05
CA VAL A 54 -0.45 -5.35 -13.08
C VAL A 54 0.66 -4.42 -12.58
N PRO A 55 1.95 -4.69 -12.88
CA PRO A 55 3.05 -3.90 -12.32
C PRO A 55 2.99 -2.43 -12.71
N SER A 56 2.38 -2.11 -13.85
CA SER A 56 2.16 -0.73 -14.29
C SER A 56 1.31 0.07 -13.31
N ASP A 57 0.39 -0.55 -12.55
CA ASP A 57 -0.38 0.18 -11.53
C ASP A 57 0.54 0.79 -10.46
N PHE A 58 1.61 0.09 -10.08
CA PHE A 58 2.55 0.59 -9.08
C PHE A 58 3.39 1.73 -9.63
N THR A 59 3.87 1.62 -10.88
CA THR A 59 4.65 2.70 -11.51
C THR A 59 3.79 3.93 -11.76
N GLN A 60 2.54 3.75 -12.20
CA GLN A 60 1.59 4.86 -12.41
C GLN A 60 1.20 5.53 -11.11
N LYS A 61 0.94 4.77 -10.04
CA LYS A 61 0.69 5.36 -8.70
C LYS A 61 1.86 6.20 -8.20
N ARG A 62 3.09 5.76 -8.43
CA ARG A 62 4.29 6.54 -8.09
C ARG A 62 4.34 7.85 -8.90
N ARG A 63 4.08 7.77 -10.20
CA ARG A 63 4.01 8.95 -11.08
C ARG A 63 2.94 9.95 -10.61
N PHE A 64 1.70 9.50 -10.41
CA PHE A 64 0.61 10.36 -9.94
C PHE A 64 0.91 10.99 -8.58
N ARG A 65 1.52 10.24 -7.65
CA ARG A 65 1.93 10.79 -6.35
C ARG A 65 2.93 11.94 -6.52
N ASN A 66 3.93 11.77 -7.40
CA ASN A 66 4.93 12.81 -7.65
C ASN A 66 4.31 14.05 -8.32
N GLU A 67 3.43 13.84 -9.30
CA GLU A 67 2.70 14.94 -9.96
C GLU A 67 1.82 15.69 -8.96
N LEU A 68 1.09 14.98 -8.08
CA LEU A 68 0.29 15.58 -7.02
C LEU A 68 1.13 16.40 -6.04
N ILE A 69 2.27 15.87 -5.59
CA ILE A 69 3.20 16.58 -4.70
C ILE A 69 3.67 17.88 -5.36
N ARG A 70 4.07 17.80 -6.64
CA ARG A 70 4.49 18.97 -7.41
C ARG A 70 3.38 20.03 -7.47
N SER A 71 2.17 19.65 -7.88
CA SER A 71 1.04 20.58 -7.98
C SER A 71 0.65 21.19 -6.62
N LEU A 72 0.72 20.41 -5.53
CA LEU A 72 0.48 20.94 -4.18
C LEU A 72 1.60 21.88 -3.73
N SER A 73 2.86 21.58 -4.05
CA SER A 73 3.98 22.46 -3.75
C SER A 73 3.95 23.76 -4.56
N GLU A 74 3.50 23.75 -5.81
CA GLU A 74 3.32 24.96 -6.61
C GLU A 74 2.15 25.81 -6.09
N LYS A 75 1.07 25.16 -5.66
CA LYS A 75 -0.14 25.84 -5.16
C LYS A 75 0.02 26.42 -3.75
N TYR A 76 0.81 25.79 -2.89
CA TYR A 76 0.95 26.16 -1.47
C TYR A 76 2.38 26.54 -1.06
N GLY A 77 3.37 26.45 -1.96
CA GLY A 77 4.78 26.75 -1.70
C GLY A 77 5.17 28.23 -1.81
N GLY A 78 4.22 29.13 -2.02
CA GLY A 78 4.42 30.58 -2.00
C GLY A 78 4.31 31.22 -0.60
N GLY A 79 4.53 30.46 0.47
CA GLY A 79 4.27 30.89 1.84
C GLY A 79 5.28 30.38 2.86
N ASN A 80 6.57 30.56 2.60
CA ASN A 80 7.58 30.69 3.66
C ASN A 80 8.86 31.32 3.10
N SER A 81 8.83 32.64 2.98
CA SER A 81 10.04 33.46 3.05
C SER A 81 9.85 34.42 4.22
N LYS A 82 10.37 34.01 5.37
CA LYS A 82 10.89 34.88 6.42
C LYS A 82 12.27 34.36 6.79
#